data_AF-A0A418VQG8-F1
#
_entry.id   AF-A0A418VQG8-F1
#
_cell.length_a   1.000
_cell.length_b   1.000
_cell.length_c   1.000
_cell.angle_alpha   90.00
_cell.angle_beta   90.00
_cell.angle_gamma   90.00
#
_symmetry.space_group_name_H-M   'P 1'
#
loop_
_entity.id
_entity.type
_entity.pdbx_description
1 polymer ?
#
loop_
_entity_poly.entity_id
_entity_poly.type
_entity_poly.pdbx_seq_one_letter_code
_entity_poly.pdbx_strand_id
1 'polypeptide(L)'
;MPDNLAAEVAGWANVARSPSGGGFYSHPGDPWREPGEGCLRAADVWNLVVEGENAPRFATDAPLLPRSNWAVARWSAGVWTVLSSGHVEGRLVREQRKDRAERLVASRRWTRSDLELIQALLGTDAMARAALLAGDPGRERSLKSLVTLRLALVIEAEDAETPEAARRILRGGADAAVWLDEDGRAVASDVLSWQVKRHARAENRQGRHAEERERGEDLKQSIATAVRNVFPGMPAEVAASAAARLAPSVAKLGRRPGTQNIVDAVVEIRLERWRQAIASDPEVETRLLAMQARGANGRVRKRFRDQRAAERVETEIRDWRGDLEPVTSRRFG
;
A
#
# COMPACT_ATOMS: atom_id res chain seq x y z
N MET A 1 1.95 -0.06 -31.38
CA MET A 1 1.93 0.53 -32.73
C MET A 1 2.93 1.69 -32.80
N PRO A 2 3.74 1.81 -33.86
CA PRO A 2 4.65 2.94 -34.11
C PRO A 2 3.89 4.26 -34.33
N ASP A 3 4.48 5.39 -33.94
CA ASP A 3 3.82 6.70 -33.99
C ASP A 3 3.40 7.13 -35.41
N ASN A 4 4.20 6.82 -36.42
CA ASN A 4 3.87 7.11 -37.81
C ASN A 4 2.61 6.35 -38.27
N LEU A 5 2.49 5.07 -37.91
CA LEU A 5 1.29 4.27 -38.22
C LEU A 5 0.10 4.69 -37.36
N ALA A 6 0.35 5.10 -36.11
CA ALA A 6 -0.70 5.64 -35.25
C ALA A 6 -1.31 6.92 -35.80
N ALA A 7 -0.49 7.82 -36.34
CA ALA A 7 -0.95 9.03 -37.03
C ALA A 7 -1.76 8.70 -38.29
N GLU A 8 -1.36 7.67 -39.05
CA GLU A 8 -2.11 7.19 -40.21
C GLU A 8 -3.50 6.66 -39.79
N VAL A 9 -3.55 5.77 -38.80
CA VAL A 9 -4.81 5.20 -38.27
C VAL A 9 -5.74 6.29 -37.73
N ALA A 10 -5.19 7.29 -37.05
CA ALA A 10 -5.95 8.42 -36.52
C ALA A 10 -6.60 9.28 -37.63
N GLY A 11 -6.06 9.24 -38.85
CA GLY A 11 -6.61 9.93 -40.01
C GLY A 11 -7.72 9.18 -40.74
N TRP A 12 -8.06 7.95 -40.35
CA TRP A 12 -9.09 7.17 -41.02
C TRP A 12 -10.49 7.70 -40.71
N ALA A 13 -11.36 7.72 -41.73
CA ALA A 13 -12.73 8.21 -41.60
C ALA A 13 -13.56 7.43 -40.57
N ASN A 14 -13.32 6.13 -40.46
CA ASN A 14 -13.87 5.26 -39.43
C ASN A 14 -12.73 4.49 -38.78
N VAL A 15 -12.76 4.28 -37.47
CA VAL A 15 -11.78 3.44 -36.77
C VAL A 15 -12.53 2.43 -35.90
N ALA A 16 -12.55 1.18 -36.34
CA ALA A 16 -13.07 0.05 -35.58
C ALA A 16 -11.91 -0.75 -34.99
N ARG A 17 -11.94 -1.05 -33.70
CA ARG A 17 -10.96 -1.95 -33.08
C ARG A 17 -11.46 -3.39 -33.18
N SER A 18 -10.57 -4.32 -33.48
CA SER A 18 -10.86 -5.75 -33.40
C SER A 18 -11.38 -6.13 -32.00
N PRO A 19 -12.44 -6.97 -31.89
CA PRO A 19 -12.95 -7.48 -30.61
C PRO A 19 -11.88 -8.25 -29.83
N SER A 20 -11.01 -8.95 -30.55
CA SER A 20 -9.91 -9.75 -30.02
C SER A 20 -8.63 -8.93 -29.76
N GLY A 21 -8.68 -7.61 -29.97
CA GLY A 21 -7.60 -6.68 -29.63
C GLY A 21 -6.42 -6.62 -30.61
N GLY A 22 -6.41 -7.45 -31.66
CA GLY A 22 -5.29 -7.65 -32.59
C GLY A 22 -5.16 -6.63 -33.73
N GLY A 23 -5.87 -5.51 -33.69
CA GLY A 23 -5.72 -4.45 -34.69
C GLY A 23 -6.85 -3.43 -34.76
N PHE A 24 -6.76 -2.56 -35.77
CA PHE A 24 -7.73 -1.53 -36.13
C PHE A 24 -8.14 -1.67 -37.60
N TYR A 25 -9.35 -1.25 -37.93
CA TYR A 25 -9.93 -1.28 -39.26
C TYR A 25 -10.56 0.06 -39.65
N SER A 26 -10.52 0.41 -40.95
CA SER A 26 -11.04 1.68 -41.46
C SER A 26 -12.50 1.67 -41.92
N HIS A 27 -13.23 0.58 -41.68
CA HIS A 27 -14.59 0.37 -42.19
C HIS A 27 -15.58 0.21 -41.02
N PRO A 28 -16.80 0.77 -41.10
CA PRO A 28 -17.85 0.53 -40.11
C PRO A 28 -18.36 -0.93 -40.14
N GLY A 29 -18.90 -1.42 -39.03
CA GLY A 29 -19.45 -2.78 -38.92
C GLY A 29 -18.47 -3.79 -38.32
N ASP A 30 -18.61 -5.07 -38.72
CA ASP A 30 -17.76 -6.19 -38.27
C ASP A 30 -16.73 -6.62 -39.36
N PRO A 31 -15.76 -5.77 -39.73
CA PRO A 31 -14.84 -6.01 -40.86
C PRO A 31 -13.88 -7.18 -40.68
N TRP A 32 -13.79 -7.77 -39.48
CA TRP A 32 -12.97 -8.95 -39.20
C TRP A 32 -13.67 -10.27 -39.55
N ARG A 33 -14.99 -10.26 -39.81
CA ARG A 33 -15.71 -11.44 -40.31
C ARG A 33 -15.62 -11.55 -41.83
N GLU A 34 -15.81 -10.42 -42.50
CA GLU A 34 -15.75 -10.30 -43.96
C GLU A 34 -15.25 -8.90 -44.32
N PRO A 35 -13.97 -8.72 -44.69
CA PRO A 35 -13.43 -7.42 -45.04
C PRO A 35 -13.98 -6.96 -46.41
N GLY A 36 -14.56 -5.76 -46.46
CA GLY A 36 -14.99 -5.14 -47.71
C GLY A 36 -13.82 -4.60 -48.53
N GLU A 37 -13.99 -4.53 -49.86
CA GLU A 37 -13.00 -3.95 -50.77
C GLU A 37 -12.60 -2.53 -50.33
N GLY A 38 -11.29 -2.25 -50.30
CA GLY A 38 -10.75 -0.97 -49.87
C GLY A 38 -10.64 -0.77 -48.36
N CYS A 39 -11.09 -1.72 -47.53
CA CYS A 39 -10.92 -1.68 -46.08
C CYS A 39 -9.42 -1.63 -45.72
N LEU A 40 -9.02 -0.69 -44.86
CA LEU A 40 -7.67 -0.67 -44.28
C LEU A 40 -7.66 -1.43 -42.96
N ARG A 41 -6.54 -2.11 -42.67
CA ARG A 41 -6.26 -2.77 -41.40
C ARG A 41 -4.87 -2.39 -40.91
N ALA A 42 -4.75 -2.06 -39.63
CA ALA A 42 -3.49 -1.84 -38.94
C ALA A 42 -3.35 -2.88 -37.82
N ALA A 43 -2.33 -3.72 -37.89
CA ALA A 43 -2.13 -4.81 -36.94
C ALA A 43 -0.65 -5.11 -36.76
N ASP A 44 -0.32 -5.74 -35.63
CA ASP A 44 0.95 -6.44 -35.39
C ASP A 44 0.90 -7.92 -35.75
N VAL A 45 -0.29 -8.44 -36.01
CA VAL A 45 -0.52 -9.83 -36.41
C VAL A 45 -0.94 -9.89 -37.87
N TRP A 46 0.00 -10.35 -38.71
CA TRP A 46 -0.19 -10.58 -40.15
C TRP A 46 0.25 -11.98 -40.51
N ASN A 47 -0.31 -12.53 -41.59
CA ASN A 47 -0.01 -13.89 -42.05
C ASN A 47 -0.22 -14.95 -40.95
N LEU A 48 -1.25 -14.75 -40.11
CA LEU A 48 -1.58 -15.66 -39.01
C LEU A 48 -1.96 -17.04 -39.55
N VAL A 49 -1.11 -18.03 -39.25
CA VAL A 49 -1.40 -19.44 -39.54
C VAL A 49 -2.42 -19.94 -38.53
N VAL A 50 -3.47 -20.61 -39.02
CA VAL A 50 -4.48 -21.24 -38.18
C VAL A 50 -4.46 -22.75 -38.39
N GLU A 51 -4.46 -23.48 -37.27
CA GLU A 51 -4.45 -24.94 -37.29
C GLU A 51 -5.70 -25.47 -38.00
N GLY A 52 -5.49 -26.32 -38.99
CA GLY A 52 -6.56 -26.86 -39.83
C GLY A 52 -6.93 -26.01 -41.07
N GLU A 53 -6.30 -24.85 -41.27
CA GLU A 53 -6.46 -24.04 -42.49
C GLU A 53 -5.23 -24.18 -43.41
N ASN A 54 -5.47 -24.27 -44.73
CA ASN A 54 -4.41 -24.44 -45.73
C ASN A 54 -3.67 -23.14 -46.07
N ALA A 55 -4.14 -22.00 -45.57
CA ALA A 55 -3.59 -20.66 -45.85
C ALA A 55 -3.71 -19.76 -44.60
N PRO A 56 -2.85 -18.74 -44.45
CA PRO A 56 -2.95 -17.81 -43.33
C PRO A 56 -4.20 -16.91 -43.45
N ARG A 57 -4.83 -16.60 -42.32
CA ARG A 57 -6.08 -15.78 -42.27
C ARG A 57 -5.90 -14.34 -42.74
N PHE A 58 -4.70 -13.79 -42.59
CA PHE A 58 -4.36 -12.43 -43.02
C PHE A 58 -3.22 -12.46 -44.04
N ALA A 59 -3.43 -13.21 -45.11
CA ALA A 59 -2.48 -13.31 -46.21
C ALA A 59 -2.23 -11.93 -46.82
N THR A 60 -0.97 -11.52 -46.82
CA THR A 60 -0.53 -10.30 -47.50
C THR A 60 -0.03 -10.61 -48.92
N ASP A 61 -0.08 -9.61 -49.80
CA ASP A 61 0.41 -9.69 -51.17
C ASP A 61 1.94 -9.82 -51.27
N ALA A 62 2.63 -9.25 -50.29
CA ALA A 62 4.07 -9.35 -50.10
C ALA A 62 4.41 -9.71 -48.64
N PRO A 63 5.56 -10.37 -48.38
CA PRO A 63 6.04 -10.55 -47.03
C PRO A 63 6.32 -9.18 -46.38
N LEU A 64 6.07 -9.07 -45.07
CA LEU A 64 6.42 -7.86 -44.32
C LEU A 64 7.93 -7.65 -44.31
N LEU A 65 8.35 -6.38 -44.28
CA LEU A 65 9.77 -6.02 -44.21
C LEU A 65 10.43 -6.66 -42.98
N PRO A 66 11.70 -7.10 -43.09
CA PRO A 66 12.45 -7.63 -41.95
C PRO A 66 12.46 -6.61 -40.80
N ARG A 67 12.07 -7.06 -39.60
CA ARG A 67 11.94 -6.27 -38.35
C ARG A 67 10.67 -5.43 -38.20
N SER A 68 9.81 -5.31 -39.22
CA SER A 68 8.50 -4.68 -39.01
C SER A 68 7.65 -5.55 -38.09
N ASN A 69 7.11 -4.96 -37.03
CA ASN A 69 6.19 -5.63 -36.10
C ASN A 69 4.78 -5.02 -36.15
N TRP A 70 4.56 -4.00 -36.96
CA TRP A 70 3.25 -3.44 -37.29
C TRP A 70 3.21 -3.14 -38.78
N ALA A 71 2.03 -3.30 -39.38
CA ALA A 71 1.78 -2.85 -40.75
C ALA A 71 0.35 -2.38 -40.92
N VAL A 72 0.17 -1.49 -41.90
CA VAL A 72 -1.11 -1.11 -42.46
C VAL A 72 -1.23 -1.75 -43.84
N ALA A 73 -2.34 -2.43 -44.10
CA ALA A 73 -2.66 -2.98 -45.41
C ALA A 73 -4.08 -2.63 -45.83
N ARG A 74 -4.34 -2.68 -47.12
CA ARG A 74 -5.67 -2.51 -47.74
C ARG A 74 -6.16 -3.84 -48.28
N TRP A 75 -7.41 -4.17 -48.00
CA TRP A 75 -8.05 -5.31 -48.63
C TRP A 75 -8.34 -5.00 -50.10
N SER A 76 -7.79 -5.78 -51.01
CA SER A 76 -8.10 -5.70 -52.43
C SER A 76 -8.08 -7.05 -53.12
N ALA A 77 -9.12 -7.36 -53.89
CA ALA A 77 -9.20 -8.56 -54.71
C ALA A 77 -8.92 -9.88 -53.95
N GLY A 78 -9.33 -9.96 -52.67
CA GLY A 78 -9.18 -11.16 -51.86
C GLY A 78 -7.83 -11.30 -51.12
N VAL A 79 -6.97 -10.28 -51.13
CA VAL A 79 -5.68 -10.28 -50.41
C VAL A 79 -5.44 -8.93 -49.71
N TRP A 80 -4.61 -8.92 -48.66
CA TRP A 80 -4.18 -7.69 -48.00
C TRP A 80 -2.95 -7.08 -48.69
N THR A 81 -3.12 -5.98 -49.39
CA THR A 81 -2.05 -5.20 -50.00
C THR A 81 -1.36 -4.31 -48.98
N VAL A 82 -0.10 -4.58 -48.64
CA VAL A 82 0.64 -3.82 -47.63
C VAL A 82 0.93 -2.39 -48.12
N LEU A 83 0.53 -1.38 -47.35
CA LEU A 83 0.72 0.04 -47.69
C LEU A 83 1.93 0.62 -46.96
N SER A 84 2.01 0.38 -45.66
CA SER A 84 3.06 0.90 -44.79
C SER A 84 3.39 -0.12 -43.70
N SER A 85 4.64 -0.13 -43.23
CA SER A 85 5.03 -0.95 -42.10
C SER A 85 6.02 -0.21 -41.22
N GLY A 86 6.11 -0.63 -39.96
CA GLY A 86 6.94 0.03 -38.98
C GLY A 86 7.37 -0.91 -37.87
N HIS A 87 8.36 -0.44 -37.11
CA HIS A 87 8.90 -1.14 -35.96
C HIS A 87 8.71 -0.30 -34.70
N VAL A 88 8.20 -0.91 -33.64
CA VAL A 88 8.32 -0.38 -32.28
C VAL A 88 9.38 -1.18 -31.53
N GLU A 89 10.38 -0.48 -30.98
CA GLU A 89 11.39 -1.09 -30.14
C GLU A 89 10.74 -1.73 -28.91
N GLY A 90 11.11 -2.98 -28.61
CA GLY A 90 10.56 -3.71 -27.46
C GLY A 90 10.81 -3.02 -26.12
N ARG A 91 11.86 -2.21 -25.99
CA ARG A 91 12.12 -1.39 -24.80
C ARG A 91 11.04 -0.33 -24.61
N LEU A 92 10.68 0.40 -25.67
CA LEU A 92 9.65 1.44 -25.61
C LEU A 92 8.28 0.84 -25.24
N VAL A 93 7.95 -0.34 -25.79
CA VAL A 93 6.72 -1.07 -25.42
C VAL A 93 6.69 -1.38 -23.92
N ARG A 94 7.81 -1.85 -23.35
CA ARG A 94 7.90 -2.14 -21.90
C ARG A 94 7.76 -0.88 -21.06
N GLU A 95 8.38 0.22 -21.46
CA GLU A 95 8.27 1.51 -20.76
C GLU A 95 6.83 2.03 -20.78
N GLN A 96 6.16 1.99 -21.94
CA GLN A 96 4.75 2.39 -22.06
C GLN A 96 3.81 1.51 -21.21
N ARG A 97 4.04 0.19 -21.17
CA ARG A 97 3.28 -0.75 -20.34
C ARG A 97 3.45 -0.42 -18.85
N LYS A 98 4.69 -0.17 -18.43
CA LYS A 98 5.00 0.23 -17.05
C LYS A 98 4.31 1.55 -16.67
N ASP A 99 4.41 2.57 -17.52
CA ASP A 99 3.76 3.86 -17.30
C ASP A 99 2.23 3.74 -17.25
N ARG A 100 1.64 2.85 -18.06
CA ARG A 100 0.22 2.51 -17.98
C ARG A 100 -0.12 1.86 -16.65
N ALA A 101 0.64 0.85 -16.21
CA ALA A 101 0.43 0.19 -14.93
C ALA A 101 0.54 1.19 -13.76
N GLU A 102 1.55 2.08 -13.76
CA GLU A 102 1.74 3.11 -12.74
C GLU A 102 0.56 4.09 -12.68
N ARG A 103 0.07 4.56 -13.83
CA ARG A 103 -1.15 5.40 -13.89
C ARG A 103 -2.38 4.66 -13.37
N LEU A 104 -2.53 3.38 -13.69
CA LEU A 104 -3.65 2.56 -13.24
C LEU A 104 -3.65 2.32 -11.72
N VAL A 105 -2.49 2.08 -11.10
CA VAL A 105 -2.42 1.93 -9.64
C VAL A 105 -2.58 3.25 -8.89
N ALA A 106 -2.20 4.38 -9.52
CA ALA A 106 -2.34 5.71 -8.93
C ALA A 106 -3.78 6.26 -9.02
N SER A 107 -4.46 6.02 -10.15
CA SER A 107 -5.76 6.64 -10.45
C SER A 107 -6.96 6.02 -9.74
N ARG A 108 -6.84 4.79 -9.21
CA ARG A 108 -7.98 4.10 -8.59
C ARG A 108 -7.60 3.23 -7.42
N ARG A 109 -8.61 2.94 -6.60
CA ARG A 109 -8.55 1.86 -5.63
C ARG A 109 -8.82 0.54 -6.33
N TRP A 110 -7.92 -0.41 -6.11
CA TRP A 110 -8.08 -1.79 -6.55
C TRP A 110 -8.76 -2.58 -5.42
N THR A 111 -9.86 -3.26 -5.75
CA THR A 111 -10.58 -4.09 -4.78
C THR A 111 -9.98 -5.49 -4.74
N ARG A 112 -10.30 -6.26 -3.69
CA ARG A 112 -9.90 -7.66 -3.60
C ARG A 112 -10.41 -8.48 -4.80
N SER A 113 -11.68 -8.31 -5.17
CA SER A 113 -12.28 -8.99 -6.32
C SER A 113 -11.59 -8.62 -7.64
N ASP A 114 -11.13 -7.37 -7.83
CA ASP A 114 -10.35 -6.99 -9.03
C ASP A 114 -9.02 -7.77 -9.11
N LEU A 115 -8.30 -7.87 -7.99
CA LEU A 115 -7.00 -8.53 -7.93
C LEU A 115 -7.11 -10.04 -8.06
N GLU A 116 -8.11 -10.67 -7.43
CA GLU A 116 -8.40 -12.10 -7.57
C GLU A 116 -8.75 -12.46 -9.02
N LEU A 117 -9.54 -11.61 -9.69
CA LEU A 117 -9.94 -11.82 -11.08
C LEU A 117 -8.75 -11.69 -12.03
N ILE A 118 -7.88 -10.68 -11.82
CA ILE A 118 -6.62 -10.57 -12.55
C ILE A 118 -5.74 -11.82 -12.33
N GLN A 119 -5.61 -12.27 -11.09
CA GLN A 119 -4.77 -13.41 -10.75
C GLN A 119 -5.27 -14.70 -11.42
N ALA A 120 -6.58 -14.93 -11.42
CA ALA A 120 -7.20 -16.06 -12.12
C ALA A 120 -6.91 -16.03 -13.63
N LEU A 121 -7.07 -14.86 -14.26
CA LEU A 121 -6.82 -14.69 -15.69
C LEU A 121 -5.34 -14.78 -16.06
N LEU A 122 -4.42 -14.35 -15.19
CA LEU A 122 -2.97 -14.52 -15.43
C LEU A 122 -2.52 -15.98 -15.32
N GLY A 123 -3.23 -16.79 -14.52
CA GLY A 123 -2.92 -18.22 -14.34
C GLY A 123 -3.36 -19.11 -15.50
N THR A 124 -4.07 -18.59 -16.50
CA THR A 124 -4.64 -19.36 -17.61
C THR A 124 -4.54 -18.61 -18.94
N ASP A 125 -4.68 -19.32 -20.07
CA ASP A 125 -4.67 -18.68 -21.39
C ASP A 125 -6.01 -18.02 -21.75
N ALA A 126 -7.11 -18.63 -21.34
CA ALA A 126 -8.47 -18.10 -21.42
C ALA A 126 -9.37 -18.82 -20.40
N MET A 127 -10.51 -18.21 -20.04
CA MET A 127 -11.51 -18.77 -19.13
C MET A 127 -12.94 -18.55 -19.62
N ALA A 128 -13.85 -19.47 -19.30
CA ALA A 128 -15.27 -19.26 -19.52
C ALA A 128 -15.78 -18.16 -18.57
N ARG A 129 -16.58 -17.21 -19.08
CA ARG A 129 -17.12 -16.10 -18.28
C ARG A 129 -17.88 -16.60 -17.05
N ALA A 130 -18.72 -17.62 -17.21
CA ALA A 130 -19.49 -18.20 -16.10
C ALA A 130 -18.58 -18.74 -14.98
N ALA A 131 -17.50 -19.45 -15.33
CA ALA A 131 -16.55 -19.99 -14.37
C ALA A 131 -15.79 -18.87 -13.63
N LEU A 132 -15.40 -17.81 -14.35
CA LEU A 132 -14.71 -16.67 -13.76
C LEU A 132 -15.60 -15.92 -12.75
N LEU A 133 -16.90 -15.80 -13.06
CA LEU A 133 -17.88 -15.08 -12.24
C LEU A 133 -18.50 -15.93 -11.12
N ALA A 134 -18.23 -17.23 -11.06
CA ALA A 134 -18.78 -18.11 -10.05
C ALA A 134 -18.38 -17.67 -8.62
N GLY A 135 -19.36 -17.59 -7.71
CA GLY A 135 -19.17 -17.47 -6.26
C GLY A 135 -19.22 -16.05 -5.65
N ASP A 136 -18.87 -14.98 -6.38
CA ASP A 136 -18.89 -13.60 -5.86
C ASP A 136 -19.61 -12.63 -6.81
N PRO A 137 -20.75 -12.02 -6.40
CA PRO A 137 -21.48 -11.07 -7.22
C PRO A 137 -20.67 -9.79 -7.54
N GLY A 138 -19.63 -9.49 -6.77
CA GLY A 138 -18.70 -8.39 -7.03
C GLY A 138 -17.86 -8.58 -8.30
N ARG A 139 -17.63 -9.83 -8.73
CA ARG A 139 -16.76 -10.16 -9.87
C ARG A 139 -17.29 -9.65 -11.21
N GLU A 140 -18.60 -9.57 -11.39
CA GLU A 140 -19.15 -9.05 -12.63
C GLU A 140 -18.83 -7.55 -12.81
N ARG A 141 -18.91 -6.79 -11.71
CA ARG A 141 -18.51 -5.37 -11.71
C ARG A 141 -17.01 -5.23 -11.97
N SER A 142 -16.19 -6.07 -11.34
CA SER A 142 -14.75 -6.10 -11.57
C SER A 142 -14.40 -6.44 -13.02
N LEU A 143 -15.02 -7.47 -13.61
CA LEU A 143 -14.80 -7.84 -15.00
C LEU A 143 -15.19 -6.70 -15.95
N LYS A 144 -16.38 -6.11 -15.78
CA LYS A 144 -16.80 -4.92 -16.56
C LYS A 144 -15.76 -3.82 -16.46
N SER A 145 -15.24 -3.58 -15.26
CA SER A 145 -14.19 -2.59 -15.03
C SER A 145 -12.87 -2.92 -15.76
N LEU A 146 -12.40 -4.17 -15.71
CA LEU A 146 -11.19 -4.59 -16.42
C LEU A 146 -11.35 -4.48 -17.94
N VAL A 147 -12.53 -4.77 -18.47
CA VAL A 147 -12.86 -4.61 -19.89
C VAL A 147 -12.85 -3.13 -20.27
N THR A 148 -13.48 -2.25 -19.48
CA THR A 148 -13.43 -0.78 -19.69
C THR A 148 -11.99 -0.27 -19.67
N LEU A 149 -11.15 -0.82 -18.78
CA LEU A 149 -9.73 -0.48 -18.70
C LEU A 149 -8.88 -1.09 -19.83
N ARG A 150 -9.48 -1.89 -20.72
CA ARG A 150 -8.80 -2.63 -21.80
C ARG A 150 -7.68 -3.53 -21.27
N LEU A 151 -7.91 -4.16 -20.11
CA LEU A 151 -7.01 -5.16 -19.54
C LEU A 151 -7.48 -6.56 -19.88
N ALA A 152 -8.78 -6.80 -19.82
CA ALA A 152 -9.40 -8.06 -20.22
C ALA A 152 -10.19 -7.88 -21.51
N LEU A 153 -10.22 -8.95 -22.31
CA LEU A 153 -11.01 -9.08 -23.51
C LEU A 153 -12.13 -10.11 -23.25
N VAL A 154 -13.29 -9.84 -23.84
CA VAL A 154 -14.47 -10.72 -23.75
C VAL A 154 -15.05 -10.84 -25.14
N ILE A 155 -15.30 -12.06 -25.57
CA ILE A 155 -15.99 -12.36 -26.82
C ILE A 155 -17.10 -13.36 -26.57
N GLU A 156 -18.16 -13.24 -27.36
CA GLU A 156 -19.33 -14.13 -27.36
C GLU A 156 -19.39 -14.97 -28.65
N ALA A 157 -18.62 -14.60 -29.67
CA ALA A 157 -18.55 -15.30 -30.94
C ALA A 157 -17.09 -15.36 -31.42
N GLU A 158 -16.73 -16.47 -32.07
CA GLU A 158 -15.41 -16.64 -32.71
C GLU A 158 -15.26 -15.65 -33.88
N ASP A 159 -14.08 -15.05 -33.97
CA ASP A 159 -13.63 -14.27 -35.13
C ASP A 159 -12.27 -14.77 -35.66
N ALA A 160 -11.81 -14.14 -36.75
CA ALA A 160 -10.54 -14.46 -37.40
C ALA A 160 -9.33 -14.40 -36.45
N GLU A 161 -9.36 -13.50 -35.46
CA GLU A 161 -8.25 -13.14 -34.56
C GLU A 161 -8.33 -13.80 -33.19
N THR A 162 -9.45 -14.47 -32.89
CA THR A 162 -9.72 -15.06 -31.59
C THR A 162 -8.63 -16.07 -31.25
N PRO A 163 -7.97 -15.99 -30.08
CA PRO A 163 -6.95 -16.96 -29.69
C PRO A 163 -7.53 -18.37 -29.55
N GLU A 164 -6.74 -19.40 -29.89
CA GLU A 164 -7.20 -20.80 -29.87
C GLU A 164 -7.72 -21.25 -28.51
N ALA A 165 -7.13 -20.76 -27.42
CA ALA A 165 -7.62 -21.04 -26.07
C ALA A 165 -9.06 -20.53 -25.84
N ALA A 166 -9.37 -19.34 -26.35
CA ALA A 166 -10.73 -18.77 -26.28
C ALA A 166 -11.69 -19.52 -27.22
N ARG A 167 -11.23 -19.91 -28.43
CA ARG A 167 -12.04 -20.73 -29.35
C ARG A 167 -12.44 -22.06 -28.74
N ARG A 168 -11.50 -22.77 -28.11
CA ARG A 168 -11.78 -24.04 -27.41
C ARG A 168 -12.85 -23.89 -26.34
N ILE A 169 -12.86 -22.77 -25.62
CA ILE A 169 -13.88 -22.48 -24.59
C ILE A 169 -15.25 -22.27 -25.21
N LEU A 170 -15.34 -21.47 -26.28
CA LEU A 170 -16.61 -21.23 -26.99
C LEU A 170 -17.14 -22.51 -27.64
N ARG A 171 -16.28 -23.29 -28.31
CA ARG A 171 -16.63 -24.59 -28.91
C ARG A 171 -17.04 -25.63 -27.87
N GLY A 172 -16.57 -25.49 -26.64
CA GLY A 172 -16.99 -26.27 -25.48
C GLY A 172 -18.37 -25.90 -24.93
N GLY A 173 -19.08 -24.94 -25.54
CA GLY A 173 -20.44 -24.56 -25.18
C GLY A 173 -20.54 -23.43 -24.15
N ALA A 174 -19.46 -22.69 -23.88
CA ALA A 174 -19.52 -21.51 -23.02
C ALA A 174 -20.07 -20.30 -23.79
N ASP A 175 -20.95 -19.52 -23.14
CA ASP A 175 -21.57 -18.33 -23.75
C ASP A 175 -20.56 -17.22 -24.09
N ALA A 176 -19.46 -17.14 -23.33
CA ALA A 176 -18.41 -16.15 -23.55
C ALA A 176 -17.05 -16.64 -23.03
N ALA A 177 -15.99 -16.26 -23.75
CA ALA A 177 -14.61 -16.48 -23.36
C ALA A 177 -13.97 -15.16 -22.91
N VAL A 178 -13.14 -15.23 -21.86
CA VAL A 178 -12.44 -14.09 -21.25
C VAL A 178 -10.95 -14.40 -21.18
N TRP A 179 -10.11 -13.45 -21.59
CA TRP A 179 -8.65 -13.59 -21.46
C TRP A 179 -7.95 -12.24 -21.34
N LEU A 180 -6.64 -12.31 -21.10
CA LEU A 180 -5.73 -11.17 -21.19
C LEU A 180 -4.87 -11.35 -22.44
N ASP A 181 -4.86 -10.35 -23.32
CA ASP A 181 -3.89 -10.27 -24.42
C ASP A 181 -2.48 -9.99 -23.87
N GLU A 182 -1.47 -9.98 -24.74
CA GLU A 182 -0.07 -9.81 -24.30
C GLU A 182 0.15 -8.51 -23.49
N ASP A 183 -0.49 -7.42 -23.93
CA ASP A 183 -0.42 -6.13 -23.25
C ASP A 183 -1.16 -6.15 -21.90
N GLY A 184 -2.39 -6.67 -21.88
CA GLY A 184 -3.19 -6.85 -20.68
C GLY A 184 -2.49 -7.72 -19.64
N ARG A 185 -1.83 -8.81 -20.04
CA ARG A 185 -1.04 -9.67 -19.14
C ARG A 185 0.11 -8.91 -18.49
N ALA A 186 0.90 -8.20 -19.30
CA ALA A 186 2.05 -7.46 -18.80
C ALA A 186 1.62 -6.37 -17.79
N VAL A 187 0.63 -5.55 -18.17
CA VAL A 187 0.13 -4.47 -17.32
C VAL A 187 -0.53 -5.03 -16.04
N ALA A 188 -1.32 -6.09 -16.14
CA ALA A 188 -1.99 -6.68 -15.00
C ALA A 188 -1.01 -7.34 -14.01
N SER A 189 0.07 -7.97 -14.52
CA SER A 189 1.18 -8.48 -13.71
C SER A 189 1.89 -7.37 -12.93
N ASP A 190 2.13 -6.22 -13.56
CA ASP A 190 2.75 -5.07 -12.91
C ASP A 190 1.84 -4.46 -11.84
N VAL A 191 0.52 -4.37 -12.09
CA VAL A 191 -0.48 -3.94 -11.11
C VAL A 191 -0.47 -4.85 -9.88
N LEU A 192 -0.51 -6.17 -10.06
CA LEU A 192 -0.43 -7.12 -8.93
C LEU A 192 0.89 -6.97 -8.15
N SER A 193 2.01 -6.92 -8.87
CA SER A 193 3.34 -6.77 -8.28
C SER A 193 3.45 -5.49 -7.44
N TRP A 194 2.83 -4.40 -7.89
CA TRP A 194 2.77 -3.16 -7.14
C TRP A 194 1.94 -3.31 -5.85
N GLN A 195 0.79 -3.97 -5.91
CA GLN A 195 -0.04 -4.21 -4.72
C GLN A 195 0.69 -5.08 -3.68
N VAL A 196 1.36 -6.15 -4.11
CA VAL A 196 2.17 -7.00 -3.23
C VAL A 196 3.26 -6.18 -2.55
N LYS A 197 4.01 -5.36 -3.31
CA LYS A 197 5.04 -4.48 -2.75
C LYS A 197 4.45 -3.44 -1.79
N ARG A 198 3.26 -2.92 -2.07
CA ARG A 198 2.57 -1.98 -1.18
C ARG A 198 2.16 -2.64 0.14
N HIS A 199 1.60 -3.83 0.09
CA HIS A 199 1.23 -4.60 1.28
C HIS A 199 2.46 -4.93 2.13
N ALA A 200 3.52 -5.45 1.53
CA ALA A 200 4.78 -5.73 2.23
C ALA A 200 5.39 -4.47 2.89
N ARG A 201 5.30 -3.30 2.24
CA ARG A 201 5.75 -2.03 2.84
C ARG A 201 4.88 -1.61 4.04
N ALA A 202 3.57 -1.83 3.97
CA ALA A 202 2.66 -1.52 5.07
C ALA A 202 2.92 -2.44 6.28
N GLU A 203 3.06 -3.74 6.04
CA GLU A 203 3.42 -4.74 7.06
C GLU A 203 4.77 -4.41 7.71
N ASN A 204 5.79 -4.07 6.91
CA ASN A 204 7.10 -3.66 7.43
C ASN A 204 7.04 -2.40 8.31
N ARG A 205 6.16 -1.43 8.00
CA ARG A 205 5.98 -0.24 8.85
C ARG A 205 5.30 -0.60 10.17
N GLN A 206 4.31 -1.49 10.13
CA GLN A 206 3.65 -1.97 11.36
C GLN A 206 4.63 -2.75 12.23
N GLY A 207 5.47 -3.62 11.63
CA GLY A 207 6.54 -4.33 12.32
C GLY A 207 7.51 -3.39 13.02
N ARG A 208 8.02 -2.36 12.33
CA ARG A 208 8.91 -1.36 12.94
C ARG A 208 8.26 -0.62 14.11
N HIS A 209 7.00 -0.21 14.00
CA HIS A 209 6.30 0.44 15.10
C HIS A 209 6.04 -0.50 16.29
N ALA A 210 5.81 -1.79 16.04
CA ALA A 210 5.70 -2.79 17.09
C ALA A 210 7.04 -2.98 17.81
N GLU A 211 8.14 -3.13 17.08
CA GLU A 211 9.49 -3.22 17.63
C GLU A 211 9.90 -1.98 18.43
N GLU A 212 9.57 -0.77 17.95
CA GLU A 212 9.83 0.48 18.67
C GLU A 212 9.06 0.56 19.99
N ARG A 213 7.81 0.07 20.03
CA ARG A 213 7.01 0.00 21.25
C ARG A 213 7.59 -1.01 22.24
N GLU A 214 7.95 -2.19 21.77
CA GLU A 214 8.57 -3.24 22.59
C GLU A 214 9.87 -2.76 23.22
N ARG A 215 10.78 -2.17 22.42
CA ARG A 215 12.01 -1.53 22.93
C ARG A 215 11.74 -0.42 23.94
N GLY A 216 10.67 0.36 23.73
CA GLY A 216 10.24 1.41 24.66
C GLY A 216 9.77 0.85 26.00
N GLU A 217 9.03 -0.25 26.00
CA GLU A 217 8.59 -0.93 27.23
C GLU A 217 9.75 -1.63 27.94
N ASP A 218 10.64 -2.31 27.21
CA ASP A 218 11.86 -2.91 27.77
C ASP A 218 12.74 -1.86 28.45
N LEU A 219 12.88 -0.68 27.83
CA LEU A 219 13.62 0.43 28.41
C LEU A 219 13.00 0.90 29.73
N LYS A 220 11.67 1.10 29.77
CA LYS A 220 10.96 1.49 31.00
C LYS A 220 11.12 0.42 32.07
N GLN A 221 11.04 -0.86 31.72
CA GLN A 221 11.19 -1.97 32.66
C GLN A 221 12.63 -2.05 33.23
N SER A 222 13.64 -1.84 32.39
CA SER A 222 15.03 -1.74 32.85
C SER A 222 15.23 -0.56 33.81
N ILE A 223 14.59 0.59 33.56
CA ILE A 223 14.69 1.75 34.44
C ILE A 223 13.92 1.51 35.75
N ALA A 224 12.71 0.93 35.71
CA ALA A 224 11.93 0.62 36.90
C ALA A 224 12.68 -0.35 37.83
N THR A 225 13.42 -1.30 37.24
CA THR A 225 14.32 -2.20 37.99
C THR A 225 15.48 -1.42 38.62
N ALA A 226 16.10 -0.49 37.90
CA ALA A 226 17.12 0.39 38.47
C ALA A 226 16.57 1.28 39.61
N VAL A 227 15.34 1.80 39.49
CA VAL A 227 14.70 2.58 40.56
C VAL A 227 14.49 1.73 41.81
N ARG A 228 14.01 0.50 41.67
CA ARG A 228 13.85 -0.44 42.81
C ARG A 228 15.17 -0.83 43.45
N ASN A 229 16.27 -0.86 42.70
CA ASN A 229 17.59 -1.09 43.29
C ASN A 229 18.06 0.11 44.14
N VAL A 230 17.68 1.35 43.77
CA VAL A 230 17.96 2.54 44.58
C VAL A 230 17.00 2.66 45.77
N PHE A 231 15.77 2.17 45.61
CA PHE A 231 14.70 2.22 46.62
C PHE A 231 14.02 0.85 46.80
N PRO A 232 14.62 -0.07 47.57
CA PRO A 232 14.11 -1.44 47.71
C PRO A 232 12.69 -1.53 48.28
N GLY A 233 12.32 -0.62 49.19
CA GLY A 233 10.99 -0.56 49.80
C GLY A 233 9.93 0.14 48.95
N MET A 234 10.26 0.60 47.74
CA MET A 234 9.34 1.37 46.89
C MET A 234 8.26 0.49 46.23
N PRO A 235 6.99 0.91 46.25
CA PRO A 235 5.93 0.22 45.50
C PRO A 235 6.19 0.21 43.99
N ALA A 236 5.82 -0.89 43.33
CA ALA A 236 6.07 -1.10 41.89
C ALA A 236 5.46 0.01 41.01
N GLU A 237 4.27 0.51 41.34
CA GLU A 237 3.60 1.58 40.61
C GLU A 237 4.37 2.91 40.67
N VAL A 238 5.00 3.20 41.81
CA VAL A 238 5.81 4.41 42.00
C VAL A 238 7.12 4.28 41.21
N ALA A 239 7.73 3.10 41.22
CA ALA A 239 8.91 2.82 40.41
C ALA A 239 8.62 2.91 38.90
N ALA A 240 7.46 2.43 38.45
CA ALA A 240 7.01 2.56 37.06
C ALA A 240 6.77 4.02 36.66
N SER A 241 6.16 4.83 37.55
CA SER A 241 5.97 6.26 37.32
C SER A 241 7.30 7.02 37.21
N ALA A 242 8.27 6.69 38.07
CA ALA A 242 9.63 7.21 37.99
C ALA A 242 10.35 6.80 36.70
N ALA A 243 10.21 5.53 36.30
CA ALA A 243 10.76 5.03 35.05
C ALA A 243 10.19 5.76 33.83
N ALA A 244 8.89 6.02 33.80
CA ALA A 244 8.24 6.75 32.71
C ALA A 244 8.78 8.18 32.55
N ARG A 245 9.06 8.89 33.65
CA ARG A 245 9.70 10.23 33.60
C ARG A 245 11.17 10.19 33.18
N LEU A 246 11.90 9.14 33.56
CA LEU A 246 13.31 8.99 33.25
C LEU A 246 13.56 8.49 31.81
N ALA A 247 12.61 7.75 31.22
CA ALA A 247 12.78 7.11 29.92
C ALA A 247 13.20 8.05 28.77
N PRO A 248 12.62 9.26 28.59
CA PRO A 248 13.05 10.18 27.54
C PRO A 248 14.52 10.62 27.68
N SER A 249 14.96 10.87 28.91
CA SER A 249 16.33 11.28 29.21
C SER A 249 17.33 10.14 28.97
N VAL A 250 16.96 8.91 29.33
CA VAL A 250 17.78 7.72 29.10
C VAL A 250 17.88 7.41 27.61
N ALA A 251 16.77 7.50 26.87
CA ALA A 251 16.76 7.34 25.42
C ALA A 251 17.68 8.37 24.73
N LYS A 252 17.71 9.62 25.20
CA LYS A 252 18.58 10.68 24.68
C LYS A 252 20.06 10.48 25.03
N LEU A 253 20.36 10.01 26.24
CA LEU A 253 21.73 9.88 26.74
C LEU A 253 22.39 8.54 26.36
N GLY A 254 21.61 7.55 25.94
CA GLY A 254 22.08 6.21 25.57
C GLY A 254 22.71 5.41 26.72
N ARG A 255 22.54 5.87 27.97
CA ARG A 255 23.14 5.25 29.16
C ARG A 255 22.17 5.28 30.35
N ARG A 256 22.35 4.33 31.28
CA ARG A 256 21.55 4.26 32.51
C ARG A 256 21.69 5.54 33.34
N PRO A 257 20.61 6.01 33.98
CA PRO A 257 20.67 7.18 34.84
C PRO A 257 21.47 6.83 36.10
N GLY A 258 22.36 7.75 36.52
CA GLY A 258 23.08 7.60 37.78
C GLY A 258 22.12 7.69 38.98
N THR A 259 22.54 7.15 40.13
CA THR A 259 21.76 7.07 41.37
C THR A 259 21.14 8.42 41.76
N GLN A 260 21.88 9.53 41.65
CA GLN A 260 21.37 10.87 41.97
C GLN A 260 20.19 11.29 41.09
N ASN A 261 20.26 11.00 39.78
CA ASN A 261 19.19 11.37 38.85
C ASN A 261 17.92 10.55 39.12
N ILE A 262 18.07 9.30 39.56
CA ILE A 262 16.97 8.45 39.99
C ILE A 262 16.31 9.03 41.25
N VAL A 263 17.13 9.39 42.24
CA VAL A 263 16.66 10.02 43.49
C VAL A 263 15.91 11.31 43.19
N ASP A 264 16.50 12.23 42.41
CA ASP A 264 15.88 13.53 42.09
C ASP A 264 14.56 13.37 41.31
N ALA A 265 14.46 12.40 40.40
CA ALA A 265 13.23 12.12 39.67
C ALA A 265 12.12 11.56 40.56
N VAL A 266 12.46 10.65 41.47
CA VAL A 266 11.53 10.11 42.47
C VAL A 266 11.04 11.22 43.40
N VAL A 267 11.97 12.03 43.94
CA VAL A 267 11.67 13.18 44.80
C VAL A 267 10.71 14.13 44.11
N GLU A 268 10.96 14.46 42.83
CA GLU A 268 10.10 15.37 42.08
C GLU A 268 8.68 14.83 41.89
N ILE A 269 8.53 13.55 41.54
CA ILE A 269 7.21 12.92 41.37
C ILE A 269 6.44 12.94 42.69
N ARG A 270 7.13 12.64 43.80
CA ARG A 270 6.50 12.61 45.13
C ARG A 270 6.17 14.00 45.65
N LEU A 271 7.04 14.98 45.45
CA LEU A 271 6.78 16.37 45.82
C LEU A 271 5.56 16.92 45.11
N GLU A 272 5.39 16.64 43.81
CA GLU A 272 4.20 17.07 43.07
C GLU A 272 2.93 16.46 43.64
N ARG A 273 2.93 15.16 43.93
CA ARG A 273 1.78 14.46 44.52
C ARG A 273 1.45 14.98 45.92
N TRP A 274 2.46 15.20 46.77
CA TRP A 274 2.23 15.69 48.12
C TRP A 274 1.82 17.16 48.17
N ARG A 275 2.30 18.01 47.26
CA ARG A 275 1.80 19.40 47.15
C ARG A 275 0.30 19.47 46.89
N GLN A 276 -0.20 18.53 46.08
CA GLN A 276 -1.63 18.39 45.80
C GLN A 276 -2.39 17.83 47.01
N ALA A 277 -1.87 16.77 47.65
CA ALA A 277 -2.53 16.12 48.79
C ALA A 277 -2.52 16.95 50.09
N ILE A 278 -1.47 17.73 50.33
CA ILE A 278 -1.32 18.58 51.53
C ILE A 278 -2.28 19.76 51.51
N ALA A 279 -2.82 20.11 50.34
CA ALA A 279 -3.92 21.06 50.21
C ALA A 279 -5.14 20.65 51.05
N SER A 280 -5.37 19.35 51.14
CA SER A 280 -6.54 18.72 51.73
C SER A 280 -6.26 18.08 53.09
N ASP A 281 -5.08 18.31 53.67
CA ASP A 281 -4.75 17.82 55.02
C ASP A 281 -5.40 18.74 56.08
N PRO A 282 -6.30 18.23 56.94
CA PRO A 282 -7.05 19.05 57.90
C PRO A 282 -6.16 19.82 58.90
N GLU A 283 -5.02 19.24 59.30
CA GLU A 283 -4.10 19.90 60.24
C GLU A 283 -3.37 21.06 59.56
N VAL A 284 -2.98 20.86 58.30
CA VAL A 284 -2.32 21.89 57.50
C VAL A 284 -3.33 23.00 57.16
N GLU A 285 -4.55 22.65 56.81
CA GLU A 285 -5.64 23.59 56.54
C GLU A 285 -5.94 24.46 57.76
N THR A 286 -6.10 23.85 58.94
CA THR A 286 -6.32 24.56 60.20
C THR A 286 -5.19 25.57 60.48
N ARG A 287 -3.95 25.15 60.24
CA ARG A 287 -2.78 26.02 60.43
C ARG A 287 -2.73 27.14 59.39
N LEU A 288 -3.10 26.87 58.14
CA LEU A 288 -3.16 27.87 57.06
C LEU A 288 -4.25 28.91 57.31
N LEU A 289 -5.41 28.51 57.84
CA LEU A 289 -6.48 29.41 58.27
C LEU A 289 -6.02 30.30 59.42
N ALA A 290 -5.33 29.73 60.42
CA ALA A 290 -4.74 30.49 61.51
C ALA A 290 -3.68 31.50 61.02
N MET A 291 -2.86 31.12 60.03
CA MET A 291 -1.89 32.03 59.40
C MET A 291 -2.59 33.15 58.61
N GLN A 292 -3.68 32.84 57.91
CA GLN A 292 -4.49 33.82 57.21
C GLN A 292 -5.14 34.84 58.17
N ALA A 293 -5.68 34.37 59.30
CA ALA A 293 -6.25 35.23 60.33
C ALA A 293 -5.21 36.18 60.97
N ARG A 294 -3.94 35.78 60.99
CA ARG A 294 -2.80 36.63 61.44
C ARG A 294 -2.22 37.54 60.36
N GLY A 295 -2.84 37.60 59.17
CA GLY A 295 -2.39 38.45 58.07
C GLY A 295 -1.21 37.91 57.26
N ALA A 296 -0.88 36.61 57.35
CA ALA A 296 0.20 36.03 56.57
C ALA A 296 -0.12 36.07 55.06
N ASN A 297 0.78 36.69 54.31
CA ASN A 297 0.71 36.83 52.86
C ASN A 297 0.83 35.48 52.14
N GLY A 298 0.30 35.42 50.91
CA GLY A 298 0.17 34.17 50.14
C GLY A 298 1.49 33.41 49.92
N ARG A 299 2.62 34.13 49.85
CA ARG A 299 3.96 33.53 49.72
C ARG A 299 4.38 32.72 50.95
N VAL A 300 4.04 33.19 52.15
CA VAL A 300 4.38 32.50 53.41
C VAL A 300 3.54 31.24 53.57
N ARG A 301 2.25 31.31 53.23
CA ARG A 301 1.34 30.15 53.21
C ARG A 301 1.77 29.09 52.19
N LYS A 302 2.20 29.51 51.00
CA LYS A 302 2.76 28.60 50.00
C LYS A 302 4.03 27.90 50.51
N ARG A 303 4.97 28.65 51.08
CA ARG A 303 6.21 28.08 51.66
C ARG A 303 5.93 27.04 52.74
N PHE A 304 4.96 27.30 53.62
CA PHE A 304 4.55 26.32 54.64
C PHE A 304 4.04 25.02 54.02
N ARG A 305 3.20 25.09 52.98
CA ARG A 305 2.72 23.90 52.25
C ARG A 305 3.85 23.15 51.56
N ASP A 306 4.74 23.88 50.88
CA ASP A 306 5.91 23.30 50.23
C ASP A 306 6.85 22.63 51.23
N GLN A 307 7.04 23.22 52.42
CA GLN A 307 7.84 22.65 53.50
C GLN A 307 7.21 21.36 54.05
N ARG A 308 5.89 21.33 54.29
CA ARG A 308 5.20 20.09 54.71
C ARG A 308 5.27 19.01 53.64
N ALA A 309 5.21 19.38 52.37
CA ALA A 309 5.39 18.43 51.26
C ALA A 309 6.80 17.85 51.24
N ALA A 310 7.81 18.68 51.46
CA ALA A 310 9.20 18.25 51.57
C ALA A 310 9.40 17.25 52.72
N GLU A 311 8.91 17.57 53.93
CA GLU A 311 9.03 16.70 55.12
C GLU A 311 8.39 15.32 54.91
N ARG A 312 7.21 15.27 54.27
CA ARG A 312 6.54 14.00 53.92
C ARG A 312 7.36 13.19 52.92
N VAL A 313 7.88 13.84 51.88
CA VAL A 313 8.70 13.19 50.85
C VAL A 313 10.01 12.67 51.43
N GLU A 314 10.69 13.44 52.28
CA GLU A 314 11.91 12.98 52.95
C GLU A 314 11.68 11.74 53.81
N THR A 315 10.53 11.69 54.50
CA THR A 315 10.14 10.53 55.29
C THR A 315 9.90 9.31 54.39
N GLU A 316 9.12 9.44 53.32
CA GLU A 316 8.89 8.33 52.36
C GLU A 316 10.19 7.82 51.71
N ILE A 317 11.07 8.73 51.31
CA ILE A 317 12.35 8.38 50.69
C ILE A 317 13.24 7.63 51.68
N ARG A 318 13.26 8.05 52.94
CA ARG A 318 14.00 7.36 54.00
C ARG A 318 13.45 5.95 54.21
N ASP A 319 12.13 5.82 54.33
CA ASP A 319 11.47 4.52 54.53
C ASP A 319 11.71 3.58 53.34
N TRP A 320 11.67 4.09 52.10
CA TRP A 320 11.90 3.28 50.90
C TRP A 320 13.36 2.92 50.65
N ARG A 321 14.32 3.71 51.15
CA ARG A 321 15.75 3.35 51.09
C ARG A 321 16.14 2.32 52.15
N GLY A 322 15.46 2.30 53.30
CA GLY A 322 15.84 1.45 54.42
C GLY A 322 17.28 1.75 54.90
N ASP A 323 18.12 0.73 54.93
CA ASP A 323 19.48 0.78 55.48
C ASP A 323 20.55 1.33 54.50
N LEU A 324 20.17 1.71 53.28
CA LEU A 324 21.11 2.25 52.29
C LEU A 324 21.55 3.68 52.64
N GLU A 325 22.84 3.99 52.49
CA GLU A 325 23.43 5.31 52.80
C GLU A 325 22.58 6.49 52.29
N PRO A 326 22.28 7.50 53.12
CA PRO A 326 21.39 8.59 52.73
C PRO A 326 21.97 9.37 51.54
N VAL A 327 21.22 9.41 50.44
CA VAL A 327 21.50 10.32 49.32
C VAL A 327 20.52 11.47 49.42
N THR A 328 21.02 12.65 49.75
CA THR A 328 20.22 13.87 49.75
C THR A 328 19.93 14.30 48.32
N SER A 329 18.67 14.62 48.02
CA SER A 329 18.32 15.22 46.73
C SER A 329 18.89 16.62 46.67
N ARG A 330 19.38 17.03 45.48
CA ARG A 330 19.82 18.41 45.24
C ARG A 330 18.71 19.45 45.37
N ARG A 331 17.45 19.01 45.51
CA ARG A 331 16.28 19.88 45.70
C ARG A 331 15.99 20.22 47.16
N PHE A 332 16.59 19.49 48.10
CA PHE A 332 16.48 19.74 49.54
C PHE A 332 17.72 20.44 50.14
N GLY A 333 18.76 20.65 49.33
CA GLY A 333 19.98 21.38 49.69
C GLY A 333 20.01 22.80 49.16
#